data_AF-W6WEL7-F1
#
_entry.id   AF-W6WEL7-F1
#
_cell.length_a   1.000
_cell.length_b   1.000
_cell.length_c   1.000
_cell.angle_alpha   90.00
_cell.angle_beta   90.00
_cell.angle_gamma   90.00
#
_symmetry.space_group_name_H-M   'P 1'
#
loop_
_entity.id
_entity.type
_entity.pdbx_description
1 polymer ?
#
loop_
_entity_poly.entity_id
_entity_poly.type
_entity_poly.pdbx_seq_one_letter_code
_entity_poly.pdbx_strand_id
1 'polypeptide(L)'
;MPVVATLDSAEFRWGQDLFNHGYYWEAHEAWEVIWHVAEKGSALRALLKALILLSATGVKIREGKRAAAIRHAGRAAVLFRRLSEVSHDAFSRALGMPPALLADLAEASACAPRVLQVVAPGQPEQVFDFTLENSS
;
A
#
# COMPACT_ATOMS: atom_id res chain seq x y z
N MET A 1 23.74 6.49 -3.78
CA MET A 1 23.64 5.09 -3.31
C MET A 1 22.74 4.35 -4.28
N PRO A 2 23.07 3.12 -4.72
CA PRO A 2 22.16 2.34 -5.57
C PRO A 2 20.90 1.98 -4.78
N VAL A 3 19.73 2.06 -5.42
CA VAL A 3 18.46 1.60 -4.83
C VAL A 3 18.53 0.08 -4.65
N VAL A 4 18.21 -0.40 -3.46
CA VAL A 4 18.19 -1.84 -3.13
C VAL A 4 16.76 -2.30 -2.94
N ALA A 5 16.37 -3.37 -3.65
CA ALA A 5 15.08 -4.02 -3.45
C ALA A 5 15.09 -4.92 -2.20
N THR A 6 14.77 -4.33 -1.05
CA THR A 6 14.60 -5.03 0.23
C THR A 6 13.55 -4.33 1.09
N LEU A 7 12.97 -5.06 2.05
CA LEU A 7 12.02 -4.50 3.03
C LEU A 7 12.71 -3.54 4.01
N ASP A 8 14.02 -3.67 4.20
CA ASP A 8 14.80 -2.85 5.13
C ASP A 8 15.40 -1.60 4.46
N SER A 9 15.07 -1.31 3.20
CA SER A 9 15.62 -0.15 2.50
C SER A 9 15.00 1.14 3.03
N ALA A 10 15.74 2.24 2.91
CA ALA A 10 15.23 3.56 3.28
C ALA A 10 14.03 3.94 2.41
N GLU A 11 14.06 3.57 1.13
CA GLU A 11 12.99 3.83 0.17
C GLU A 11 11.71 3.07 0.52
N PHE A 12 11.81 1.82 1.02
CA PHE A 12 10.64 1.04 1.40
C PHE A 12 9.93 1.67 2.61
N ARG A 13 10.70 1.98 3.67
CA ARG A 13 10.19 2.67 4.87
C ARG A 13 9.63 4.04 4.54
N TRP A 14 10.30 4.79 3.67
CA TRP A 14 9.81 6.09 3.24
C TRP A 14 8.45 6.00 2.53
N GLY A 15 8.24 4.99 1.69
CA GLY A 15 6.92 4.73 1.10
C GLY A 15 5.85 4.40 2.16
N GLN A 16 6.20 3.70 3.24
CA GLN A 16 5.29 3.43 4.35
C GLN A 16 4.92 4.73 5.09
N ASP A 17 5.90 5.57 5.42
CA ASP A 17 5.67 6.85 6.08
C ASP A 17 4.74 7.74 5.27
N LEU A 18 5.00 7.87 3.95
CA LEU A 18 4.16 8.62 3.03
C LEU A 18 2.73 8.05 2.99
N PHE A 19 2.59 6.73 2.89
CA PHE A 19 1.29 6.07 2.87
C PHE A 19 0.49 6.33 4.15
N ASN A 20 1.13 6.16 5.31
CA ASN A 20 0.53 6.35 6.64
C ASN A 20 0.05 7.79 6.84
N HIS A 21 0.70 8.76 6.18
CA HIS A 21 0.33 10.17 6.26
C HIS A 21 -0.63 10.62 5.15
N GLY A 22 -1.09 9.75 4.24
CA GLY A 22 -2.06 10.09 3.19
C GLY A 22 -1.44 10.59 1.87
N TYR A 23 -0.11 10.59 1.76
CA TYR A 23 0.66 10.92 0.55
C TYR A 23 0.72 9.72 -0.40
N TYR A 24 -0.44 9.26 -0.85
CA TYR A 24 -0.57 8.03 -1.62
C TYR A 24 0.11 8.10 -2.99
N TRP A 25 0.17 9.27 -3.63
CA TRP A 25 0.88 9.39 -4.91
C TRP A 25 2.39 9.24 -4.72
N GLU A 26 2.92 9.88 -3.70
CA GLU A 26 4.34 9.86 -3.36
C GLU A 26 4.77 8.46 -2.87
N ALA A 27 3.93 7.78 -2.09
CA ALA A 27 4.15 6.39 -1.71
C ALA A 27 4.18 5.45 -2.92
N HIS A 28 3.28 5.67 -3.88
CA HIS A 28 3.28 4.96 -5.17
C HIS A 28 4.62 5.14 -5.90
N GLU A 29 5.10 6.38 -6.06
CA GLU A 29 6.37 6.66 -6.73
C GLU A 29 7.57 6.05 -5.98
N ALA A 30 7.60 6.16 -4.65
CA ALA A 30 8.67 5.58 -3.84
C ALA A 30 8.78 4.06 -4.05
N TRP A 31 7.66 3.35 -4.02
CA TRP A 31 7.66 1.89 -4.23
C TRP A 31 7.85 1.49 -5.70
N GLU A 32 7.46 2.31 -6.68
CA GLU A 32 7.69 2.04 -8.10
C GLU A 32 9.19 1.98 -8.43
N VAL A 33 9.99 2.87 -7.84
CA VAL A 33 11.46 2.86 -8.00
C VAL A 33 12.06 1.52 -7.52
N ILE A 34 11.65 1.04 -6.35
CA ILE A 34 12.11 -0.25 -5.81
C ILE A 34 11.59 -1.40 -6.66
N TRP A 35 10.34 -1.33 -7.10
CA TRP A 35 9.71 -2.34 -7.93
C TRP A 35 10.45 -2.54 -9.26
N HIS A 36 10.95 -1.46 -9.87
CA HIS A 36 11.70 -1.55 -11.12
C HIS A 36 12.96 -2.43 -11.00
N VAL A 37 13.70 -2.29 -9.89
CA VAL A 37 14.96 -3.01 -9.65
C VAL A 37 14.77 -4.36 -8.96
N ALA A 38 13.59 -4.65 -8.39
CA ALA A 38 13.28 -5.93 -7.76
C ALA A 38 13.29 -7.08 -8.78
N GLU A 39 13.79 -8.25 -8.36
CA GLU A 39 13.88 -9.44 -9.21
C GLU A 39 12.51 -9.85 -9.78
N LYS A 40 12.48 -10.15 -11.09
CA LYS A 40 11.26 -10.59 -11.77
C LYS A 40 10.78 -11.92 -11.20
N GLY A 41 9.49 -12.00 -10.87
CA GLY A 41 8.89 -13.20 -10.29
C GLY A 41 9.09 -13.35 -8.77
N SER A 42 9.90 -12.50 -8.14
CA SER A 42 10.09 -12.54 -6.69
C SER A 42 8.83 -12.13 -5.92
N ALA A 43 8.69 -12.68 -4.71
CA ALA A 43 7.61 -12.32 -3.79
C ALA A 43 7.65 -10.83 -3.39
N LEU A 44 8.85 -10.25 -3.24
CA LEU A 44 9.02 -8.82 -2.97
C LEU A 44 8.47 -7.96 -4.12
N ARG A 45 8.76 -8.32 -5.38
CA ARG A 45 8.23 -7.58 -6.53
C ARG A 45 6.69 -7.67 -6.60
N ALA A 46 6.11 -8.80 -6.22
CA ALA A 46 4.67 -8.96 -6.11
C ALA A 46 4.07 -8.12 -4.97
N LEU A 47 4.74 -8.07 -3.80
CA LEU A 47 4.34 -7.23 -2.68
C LEU A 47 4.36 -5.75 -3.06
N LEU A 48 5.47 -5.26 -3.63
CA LEU A 48 5.60 -3.87 -4.10
C LEU A 48 4.49 -3.52 -5.09
N LYS A 49 4.19 -4.41 -6.04
CA LYS A 49 3.07 -4.20 -6.97
C LYS A 49 1.70 -4.09 -6.26
N ALA A 50 1.48 -4.87 -5.21
CA ALA A 50 0.26 -4.79 -4.41
C ALA A 50 0.15 -3.46 -3.66
N LEU A 51 1.25 -2.99 -3.05
CA LEU A 51 1.34 -1.71 -2.36
C LEU A 51 1.18 -0.49 -3.30
N ILE A 52 1.75 -0.56 -4.51
CA ILE A 52 1.56 0.43 -5.58
C ILE A 52 0.08 0.51 -5.98
N LEU A 53 -0.60 -0.63 -6.14
CA LEU A 53 -2.03 -0.67 -6.43
C LEU A 53 -2.88 -0.15 -5.25
N LEU A 54 -2.50 -0.45 -4.01
CA LEU A 54 -3.15 0.06 -2.81
C LEU A 54 -3.03 1.59 -2.71
N SER A 55 -1.86 2.12 -3.02
CA SER A 55 -1.64 3.58 -3.11
C SER A 55 -2.52 4.22 -4.18
N ALA A 56 -2.60 3.60 -5.36
CA ALA A 56 -3.50 4.05 -6.42
C ALA A 56 -4.98 4.01 -5.98
N THR A 57 -5.38 3.01 -5.19
CA THR A 57 -6.72 2.98 -4.56
C THR A 57 -6.95 4.23 -3.71
N GLY A 58 -6.01 4.57 -2.83
CA GLY A 58 -6.11 5.76 -1.98
C GLY A 58 -6.26 7.05 -2.78
N VAL A 59 -5.46 7.23 -3.84
CA VAL A 59 -5.60 8.36 -4.78
C VAL A 59 -7.00 8.39 -5.40
N LYS A 60 -7.53 7.26 -5.87
CA LYS A 60 -8.87 7.21 -6.50
C LYS A 60 -10.01 7.43 -5.52
N ILE A 61 -9.87 7.05 -4.25
CA ILE A 61 -10.85 7.39 -3.20
C ILE A 61 -10.90 8.91 -3.02
N ARG A 62 -9.73 9.57 -2.90
CA ARG A 62 -9.62 11.03 -2.77
C ARG A 62 -10.18 11.78 -3.98
N GLU A 63 -9.97 11.25 -5.19
CA GLU A 63 -10.54 11.80 -6.43
C GLU A 63 -12.07 11.56 -6.57
N GLY A 64 -12.70 10.82 -5.64
CA GLY A 64 -14.13 10.44 -5.74
C GLY A 64 -14.41 9.39 -6.83
N LYS A 65 -13.38 8.72 -7.37
CA LYS A 65 -13.49 7.75 -8.47
C LYS A 65 -13.67 6.32 -7.95
N ARG A 66 -14.80 6.07 -7.30
CA ARG A 66 -15.10 4.80 -6.60
C ARG A 66 -14.90 3.55 -7.45
N ALA A 67 -15.39 3.52 -8.70
CA ALA A 67 -15.22 2.34 -9.57
C ALA A 67 -13.74 2.04 -9.88
N ALA A 68 -12.90 3.08 -10.02
CA ALA A 68 -11.48 2.90 -10.23
C ALA A 68 -10.78 2.42 -8.94
N ALA A 69 -11.18 2.96 -7.79
CA ALA A 69 -10.69 2.52 -6.48
C ALA A 69 -10.98 1.03 -6.25
N ILE A 70 -12.23 0.58 -6.46
CA ILE A 70 -12.62 -0.84 -6.30
C ILE A 70 -11.78 -1.74 -7.21
N ARG A 71 -11.55 -1.35 -8.46
CA ARG A 71 -10.73 -2.13 -9.39
C ARG A 71 -9.27 -2.23 -8.94
N HIS A 72 -8.68 -1.15 -8.41
CA HIS A 72 -7.30 -1.19 -7.91
C HIS A 72 -7.21 -2.00 -6.61
N ALA A 73 -8.15 -1.82 -5.69
CA ALA A 73 -8.23 -2.56 -4.43
C ALA A 73 -8.35 -4.06 -4.68
N GLY A 74 -9.28 -4.50 -5.52
CA GLY A 74 -9.43 -5.93 -5.83
C GLY A 74 -8.18 -6.55 -6.46
N ARG A 75 -7.46 -5.81 -7.33
CA ARG A 75 -6.20 -6.29 -7.89
C ARG A 75 -5.07 -6.36 -6.84
N ALA A 76 -5.01 -5.39 -5.92
CA ALA A 76 -4.08 -5.43 -4.81
C ALA A 76 -4.38 -6.63 -3.89
N ALA A 77 -5.65 -6.82 -3.53
CA ALA A 77 -6.12 -7.88 -2.67
C ALA A 77 -5.80 -9.28 -3.21
N VAL A 78 -5.97 -9.51 -4.52
CA VAL A 78 -5.54 -10.79 -5.16
C VAL A 78 -4.06 -11.05 -4.96
N LEU A 79 -3.20 -10.03 -5.06
CA LEU A 79 -1.76 -10.20 -4.86
C LEU A 79 -1.43 -10.47 -3.38
N PHE A 80 -2.02 -9.72 -2.47
CA PHE A 80 -1.81 -9.90 -1.03
C PHE A 80 -2.26 -11.28 -0.54
N ARG A 81 -3.41 -11.78 -1.02
CA ARG A 81 -3.89 -13.14 -0.68
C ARG A 81 -2.93 -14.22 -1.18
N ARG A 82 -2.43 -14.11 -2.42
CA ARG A 82 -1.39 -15.04 -2.94
C ARG A 82 -0.11 -15.01 -2.11
N LEU A 83 0.30 -13.83 -1.65
CA LEU A 83 1.44 -13.67 -0.74
C LEU A 83 1.17 -14.20 0.68
N SER A 84 -0.05 -14.64 0.98
CA SER A 84 -0.40 -15.26 2.27
C SER A 84 -0.49 -16.78 2.18
N GLU A 85 -0.59 -17.35 0.98
CA GLU A 85 -0.60 -18.81 0.75
C GLU A 85 0.76 -19.45 1.06
N VAL A 86 1.84 -18.67 0.93
CA VAL A 86 3.20 -19.06 1.29
C VAL A 86 3.57 -18.29 2.55
N SER A 87 4.07 -18.98 3.59
CA SER A 87 4.40 -18.31 4.87
C SER A 87 5.50 -17.27 4.63
N HIS A 88 5.10 -16.00 4.69
CA HIS A 88 5.98 -14.85 4.52
C HIS A 88 5.98 -13.99 5.79
N ASP A 89 6.49 -14.54 6.89
CA ASP A 89 6.55 -13.88 8.19
C ASP A 89 7.25 -12.51 8.11
N ALA A 90 8.21 -12.36 7.18
CA ALA A 90 8.90 -11.09 6.93
C ALA A 90 7.94 -10.00 6.42
N PHE A 91 6.98 -10.32 5.56
CA PHE A 91 6.00 -9.34 5.07
C PHE A 91 5.04 -8.93 6.17
N SER A 92 4.54 -9.88 6.95
CA SER A 92 3.67 -9.57 8.08
C SER A 92 4.36 -8.63 9.08
N ARG A 93 5.64 -8.88 9.38
CA ARG A 93 6.44 -7.98 10.23
C ARG A 93 6.64 -6.59 9.61
N ALA A 94 7.03 -6.53 8.33
CA ALA A 94 7.28 -5.27 7.64
C ALA A 94 6.03 -4.40 7.54
N LEU A 95 4.86 -5.01 7.29
CA LEU A 95 3.58 -4.31 7.15
C LEU A 95 2.87 -4.04 8.49
N GLY A 96 3.33 -4.65 9.59
CA GLY A 96 2.63 -4.64 10.88
C GLY A 96 1.37 -5.51 10.92
N MET A 97 1.03 -6.20 9.81
CA MET A 97 -0.15 -7.05 9.71
C MET A 97 0.00 -8.12 8.61
N PRO A 98 -0.76 -9.23 8.66
CA PRO A 98 -0.77 -10.21 7.59
C PRO A 98 -1.22 -9.60 6.25
N PRO A 99 -0.58 -9.95 5.11
CA PRO A 99 -1.02 -9.47 3.80
C PRO A 99 -2.50 -9.77 3.52
N ALA A 100 -3.01 -10.93 3.94
CA ALA A 100 -4.44 -11.25 3.80
C ALA A 100 -5.37 -10.24 4.51
N LEU A 101 -5.01 -9.79 5.72
CA LEU A 101 -5.79 -8.77 6.41
C LEU A 101 -5.76 -7.44 5.64
N LEU A 102 -4.59 -7.06 5.11
CA LEU A 102 -4.45 -5.87 4.28
C LEU A 102 -5.29 -5.94 2.99
N ALA A 103 -5.45 -7.15 2.42
CA ALA A 103 -6.33 -7.39 1.27
C ALA A 103 -7.79 -7.03 1.59
N ASP A 104 -8.30 -7.50 2.72
CA ASP A 104 -9.68 -7.27 3.14
C ASP A 104 -9.92 -5.80 3.48
N LEU A 105 -8.96 -5.16 4.17
CA LEU A 105 -9.00 -3.73 4.49
C LEU A 105 -9.01 -2.86 3.23
N ALA A 106 -8.22 -3.21 2.21
CA ALA A 106 -8.17 -2.49 0.94
C ALA A 106 -9.52 -2.51 0.22
N GLU A 107 -10.16 -3.69 0.14
CA GLU A 107 -11.47 -3.86 -0.49
C GLU A 107 -12.56 -3.15 0.30
N ALA A 108 -12.56 -3.27 1.64
CA ALA A 108 -13.50 -2.59 2.52
C ALA A 108 -13.43 -1.06 2.35
N SER A 109 -12.23 -0.50 2.33
CA SER A 109 -12.01 0.95 2.19
C SER A 109 -12.49 1.48 0.82
N ALA A 110 -12.27 0.73 -0.27
CA ALA A 110 -12.76 1.11 -1.59
C ALA A 110 -14.29 1.03 -1.73
N CYS A 111 -14.92 0.15 -0.96
CA CYS A 111 -16.37 -0.02 -0.92
C CYS A 111 -17.07 0.95 0.03
N ALA A 112 -16.36 1.48 1.03
CA ALA A 112 -16.93 2.40 2.02
C ALA A 112 -17.46 3.68 1.39
N PRO A 113 -18.58 4.23 1.88
CA PRO A 113 -19.04 5.56 1.50
C PRO A 113 -18.03 6.61 1.95
N ARG A 114 -17.76 7.61 1.10
CA ARG A 114 -16.82 8.68 1.42
C ARG A 114 -17.34 9.49 2.61
N VAL A 115 -16.68 9.36 3.75
CA VAL A 115 -16.83 10.30 4.85
C VAL A 115 -15.79 11.39 4.62
N LEU A 116 -16.24 12.57 4.23
CA LEU A 116 -15.41 13.76 4.13
C LEU A 116 -14.87 14.09 5.52
N GLN A 117 -13.57 13.91 5.75
CA GLN A 117 -12.94 14.41 6.97
C GLN A 117 -12.50 15.86 6.77
N VAL A 118 -12.74 16.71 7.77
CA VAL A 118 -12.20 18.07 7.80
C VAL A 118 -10.71 17.96 8.12
N VAL A 119 -9.88 18.01 7.08
CA VAL A 119 -8.42 18.00 7.23
C VAL A 119 -7.92 19.42 7.44
N ALA A 120 -6.92 19.59 8.30
CA ALA A 120 -6.24 20.87 8.47
C ALA A 120 -5.65 21.34 7.12
N PRO A 121 -5.65 22.66 6.83
CA PRO A 121 -5.10 23.19 5.59
C PRO A 121 -3.66 22.71 5.36
N GLY A 122 -3.41 22.05 4.22
CA GLY A 122 -2.06 21.62 3.81
C GLY A 122 -1.69 20.17 4.15
N GLN A 123 -2.54 19.41 4.85
CA GLN A 123 -2.32 17.97 5.05
C GLN A 123 -3.18 17.15 4.08
N PRO A 124 -2.66 16.06 3.49
CA PRO A 124 -3.46 15.16 2.67
C PRO A 124 -4.45 14.36 3.53
N GLU A 125 -5.66 14.16 3.00
CA GLU A 125 -6.71 13.35 3.64
C GLU A 125 -6.30 11.87 3.67
N GLN A 126 -6.24 11.29 4.87
CA GLN A 126 -6.12 9.84 5.06
C GLN A 126 -7.46 9.17 4.74
N VAL A 127 -7.43 8.12 3.93
CA VAL A 127 -8.62 7.38 3.50
C VAL A 127 -8.64 5.92 3.95
N PHE A 128 -7.54 5.47 4.55
CA PHE A 128 -7.43 4.13 5.12
C PHE A 128 -7.39 4.26 6.64
N ASP A 129 -8.19 3.44 7.33
CA ASP A 129 -8.25 3.43 8.80
C ASP A 129 -7.18 2.53 9.42
N PHE A 130 -6.05 2.33 8.72
CA PHE A 130 -4.93 1.50 9.14
C PHE A 130 -3.61 2.12 8.71
N THR A 131 -2.54 1.74 9.40
CA THR A 131 -1.16 2.12 9.07
C THR A 131 -0.33 0.89 8.71
N LEU A 132 0.70 1.09 7.89
CA LEU A 132 1.68 0.12 7.48
C LEU A 132 2.96 0.32 8.29
N GLU A 133 3.12 -0.42 9.37
CA GLU A 133 4.37 -0.62 10.14
C GLU A 133 4.03 -1.26 11.47
N ASN A 134 4.99 -1.93 12.09
CA ASN A 134 4.88 -2.32 13.49
C ASN A 134 5.43 -1.18 14.34
N SER A 135 4.56 -0.51 15.12
CA SER A 135 5.04 0.33 16.22
C SER A 135 5.77 -0.56 17.23
N SER A 136 7.10 -0.53 17.23
CA SER A 136 7.93 -1.13 18.29
C SER A 136 9.16 -0.28 18.51
#